data_AF-A0AB94IAG7-F1
#
_entry.id   AF-A0AB94IAG7-F1
#
_cell.length_a   1.000
_cell.length_b   1.000
_cell.length_c   1.000
_cell.angle_alpha   90.00
_cell.angle_beta   90.00
_cell.angle_gamma   90.00
#
_symmetry.space_group_name_H-M   'P 1'
#
loop_
_entity.id
_entity.type
_entity.pdbx_description
1 polymer ?
#
loop_
_entity_poly.entity_id
_entity_poly.type
_entity_poly.pdbx_seq_one_letter_code
_entity_poly.pdbx_strand_id
1 'polypeptide(L)'
;MKQTQAVWRQLHHTRNLSDRYIANALAPVNELIERFIYRLHHESDDMFRVSHGTNFDKINRIKDHEIIKQADKLPSYYRRSGNKLKAIDNLDNEYKKLITKGYPDISENGLGPLNKGFKTFHDLAATELPAGTKLARVIDPKSADNSTCWMRIEEFEKLTSRAEWREKYAVLTGWNGNGEYITYTVPEGKTLKVWEGKAASQEIDETVYYIPGGAVQIVVDPKHLERSHISGRKPTNWGYGEINYQDNGITYLGVPDLTKNIGNWFKIKEE
;
A
#
# COMPACT_ATOMS: atom_id res chain seq x y z
N MET A 1 73.01 7.65 23.00
CA MET A 1 71.75 8.26 23.50
C MET A 1 71.09 9.24 22.52
N LYS A 2 71.79 10.24 21.94
CA LYS A 2 71.18 11.22 21.01
C LYS A 2 70.61 10.62 19.71
N GLN A 3 71.30 9.65 19.09
CA GLN A 3 70.81 8.99 17.86
C GLN A 3 69.55 8.14 18.09
N THR A 4 69.48 7.42 19.22
CA THR A 4 68.30 6.61 19.59
C THR A 4 67.06 7.48 19.81
N GLN A 5 67.21 8.66 20.43
CA GLN A 5 66.12 9.63 20.60
C GLN A 5 65.66 10.26 19.27
N ALA A 6 66.57 10.45 18.31
CA ALA A 6 66.24 10.98 16.99
C ALA A 6 65.43 9.97 16.16
N VAL A 7 65.83 8.70 16.14
CA VAL A 7 65.11 7.62 15.47
C VAL A 7 63.72 7.44 16.07
N TRP A 8 63.61 7.52 17.40
CA TRP A 8 62.32 7.39 18.09
C TRP A 8 61.36 8.53 17.74
N ARG A 9 61.84 9.77 17.67
CA ARG A 9 61.03 10.92 17.23
C ARG A 9 60.60 10.81 15.77
N GLN A 10 61.47 10.34 14.89
CA GLN A 10 61.16 10.16 13.48
C GLN A 10 60.12 9.05 13.27
N LEU A 11 60.24 7.94 14.01
CA LEU A 11 59.24 6.87 13.98
C LEU A 11 57.86 7.35 14.46
N HIS A 12 57.82 8.10 15.56
CA HIS A 12 56.56 8.68 16.05
C HIS A 12 55.98 9.71 15.09
N HIS A 13 56.83 10.51 14.45
CA HIS A 13 56.40 11.47 13.44
C HIS A 13 55.76 10.77 12.23
N THR A 14 56.42 9.74 11.70
CA THR A 14 55.90 8.94 10.58
C THR A 14 54.60 8.24 10.96
N ARG A 15 54.52 7.64 12.15
CA ARG A 15 53.28 7.01 12.63
C ARG A 15 52.14 8.02 12.73
N ASN A 16 52.38 9.18 13.34
CA ASN A 16 51.38 10.25 13.47
C ASN A 16 50.97 10.87 12.12
N LEU A 17 51.82 10.80 11.10
CA LEU A 17 51.46 11.20 9.73
C LEU A 17 50.60 10.13 9.08
N SER A 18 50.99 8.86 9.15
CA SER A 18 50.21 7.73 8.63
C SER A 18 48.81 7.68 9.25
N ASP A 19 48.71 7.83 10.57
CA ASP A 19 47.42 7.85 11.28
C ASP A 19 46.52 8.99 10.77
N ARG A 20 47.10 10.16 10.46
CA ARG A 20 46.37 11.30 9.87
C ARG A 20 45.92 11.05 8.43
N TYR A 21 46.77 10.47 7.59
CA TYR A 21 46.40 10.15 6.21
C TYR A 21 45.35 9.04 6.15
N ILE A 22 45.44 8.03 7.01
CA ILE A 22 44.44 6.96 7.14
C ILE A 22 43.11 7.55 7.65
N ALA A 23 43.15 8.41 8.67
CA ALA A 23 41.94 9.10 9.16
C ALA A 23 41.29 9.96 8.05
N ASN A 24 42.08 10.71 7.29
CA ASN A 24 41.57 11.53 6.18
C ASN A 24 41.01 10.68 5.03
N ALA A 25 41.62 9.54 4.72
CA ALA A 25 41.14 8.62 3.69
C ALA A 25 39.83 7.94 4.10
N LEU A 26 39.65 7.66 5.40
CA LEU A 26 38.45 7.04 5.96
C LEU A 26 37.36 8.06 6.34
N ALA A 27 37.68 9.35 6.44
CA ALA A 27 36.75 10.40 6.82
C ALA A 27 35.46 10.42 5.97
N PRO A 28 35.51 10.30 4.62
CA PRO A 28 34.28 10.26 3.82
C PRO A 28 33.40 9.04 4.12
N VAL A 29 34.01 7.90 4.46
CA VAL A 29 33.30 6.67 4.81
C VAL A 29 32.68 6.81 6.19
N ASN A 30 33.40 7.37 7.16
CA ASN A 30 32.89 7.64 8.50
C ASN A 30 31.74 8.66 8.47
N GLU A 31 31.86 9.76 7.72
CA GLU A 31 30.77 10.73 7.56
C GLU A 31 29.53 10.10 6.91
N LEU A 32 29.73 9.20 5.95
CA LEU A 32 28.64 8.47 5.31
C LEU A 32 27.96 7.51 6.29
N ILE A 33 28.74 6.77 7.09
CA ILE A 33 28.23 5.91 8.16
C ILE A 33 27.51 6.73 9.24
N GLU A 34 28.06 7.86 9.69
CA GLU A 34 27.42 8.74 10.68
C GLU A 34 26.12 9.34 10.14
N ARG A 35 26.06 9.73 8.87
CA ARG A 35 24.82 10.14 8.22
C ARG A 35 23.79 9.02 8.17
N PHE A 36 24.22 7.78 7.89
CA PHE A 36 23.33 6.61 7.95
C PHE A 36 22.84 6.34 9.38
N ILE A 37 23.72 6.41 10.38
CA ILE A 37 23.37 6.19 11.80
C ILE A 37 22.41 7.28 12.29
N TYR A 38 22.68 8.54 11.98
CA TYR A 38 21.82 9.67 12.34
C TYR A 38 20.45 9.55 11.67
N ARG A 39 20.42 9.18 10.38
CA ARG A 39 19.18 8.92 9.65
C ARG A 39 18.40 7.76 10.27
N LEU A 40 19.06 6.63 10.55
CA LEU A 40 18.44 5.47 11.19
C LEU A 40 17.91 5.79 12.58
N HIS A 41 18.62 6.60 13.38
CA HIS A 41 18.15 7.05 14.69
C HIS A 41 16.93 7.97 14.57
N HIS A 42 16.96 8.94 13.66
CA HIS A 42 15.83 9.85 13.47
C HIS A 42 14.59 9.12 12.95
N GLU A 43 14.76 8.24 11.96
CA GLU A 43 13.69 7.40 11.42
C GLU A 43 13.16 6.40 12.47
N SER A 44 14.06 5.82 13.28
CA SER A 44 13.68 4.98 14.41
C SER A 44 12.93 5.77 15.48
N ASP A 45 13.38 6.96 15.86
CA ASP A 45 12.76 7.80 16.89
C ASP A 45 11.41 8.36 16.44
N ASP A 46 11.24 8.68 15.16
CA ASP A 46 9.95 9.11 14.60
C ASP A 46 8.99 7.91 14.46
N MET A 47 9.50 6.73 14.09
CA MET A 47 8.75 5.47 14.17
C MET A 47 8.40 5.13 15.63
N PHE A 48 9.30 5.41 16.58
CA PHE A 48 9.09 5.15 18.01
C PHE A 48 8.10 6.13 18.63
N ARG A 49 8.10 7.40 18.21
CA ARG A 49 7.09 8.40 18.59
C ARG A 49 5.69 8.00 18.12
N VAL A 50 5.58 7.37 16.96
CA VAL A 50 4.34 6.72 16.49
C VAL A 50 4.06 5.41 17.25
N SER A 51 5.08 4.73 17.76
CA SER A 51 4.98 3.42 18.42
C SER A 51 5.12 3.43 19.96
N HIS A 52 4.80 4.53 20.67
CA HIS A 52 4.64 4.51 22.14
C HIS A 52 3.35 3.78 22.54
N GLY A 53 3.34 2.48 22.23
CA GLY A 53 2.33 1.49 22.53
C GLY A 53 2.87 0.15 22.05
N THR A 54 3.62 -0.52 22.92
CA THR A 54 4.11 -1.89 22.79
C THR A 54 3.08 -2.80 22.10
N ASN A 55 3.26 -3.08 20.80
CA ASN A 55 2.75 -4.21 20.00
C ASN A 55 2.88 -3.90 18.49
N PHE A 56 3.82 -4.53 17.78
CA PHE A 56 3.88 -4.46 16.31
C PHE A 56 2.62 -5.01 15.63
N ASP A 57 1.84 -5.86 16.32
CA ASP A 57 0.52 -6.31 15.87
C ASP A 57 -0.49 -5.14 15.70
N LYS A 58 -0.23 -4.00 16.37
CA LYS A 58 -1.10 -2.82 16.40
C LYS A 58 -0.54 -1.63 15.63
N ILE A 59 0.13 -1.83 14.48
CA ILE A 59 0.27 -0.74 13.51
C ILE A 59 -1.14 -0.35 13.05
N ASN A 60 -1.74 0.65 13.69
CA ASN A 60 -3.04 1.17 13.28
C ASN A 60 -2.85 1.89 11.95
N ARG A 61 -3.72 1.64 10.98
CA ARG A 61 -3.74 2.43 9.75
C ARG A 61 -4.10 3.87 10.14
N ILE A 62 -3.28 4.81 9.70
CA ILE A 62 -3.49 6.24 9.96
C ILE A 62 -4.77 6.66 9.21
N LYS A 63 -5.60 7.47 9.86
CA LYS A 63 -6.81 7.99 9.21
C LYS A 63 -6.47 9.21 8.35
N ASP A 64 -7.12 9.34 7.20
CA ASP A 64 -6.89 10.43 6.25
C ASP A 64 -7.06 11.82 6.88
N HIS A 65 -8.01 12.01 7.80
CA HIS A 65 -8.17 13.30 8.49
C HIS A 65 -6.98 13.65 9.40
N GLU A 66 -6.27 12.65 9.95
CA GLU A 66 -5.08 12.88 10.77
C GLU A 66 -3.92 13.33 9.89
N ILE A 67 -3.77 12.70 8.71
CA ILE A 67 -2.81 13.11 7.68
C ILE A 67 -3.07 14.56 7.28
N ILE A 68 -4.33 14.91 7.01
CA ILE A 68 -4.70 16.26 6.60
C ILE A 68 -4.41 17.30 7.69
N LYS A 69 -4.63 16.96 8.97
CA LYS A 69 -4.39 17.87 10.11
C LYS A 69 -2.90 18.05 10.41
N GLN A 70 -2.05 17.05 10.13
CA GLN A 70 -0.64 17.03 10.54
C GLN A 70 0.35 17.35 9.40
N ALA A 71 -0.05 17.20 8.14
CA ALA A 71 0.88 17.34 7.03
C ALA A 71 1.20 18.80 6.71
N ASP A 72 2.49 19.14 6.68
CA ASP A 72 2.99 20.43 6.18
C ASP A 72 2.61 20.64 4.70
N LYS A 73 2.61 19.54 3.92
CA LYS A 73 2.17 19.49 2.53
C LYS A 73 1.27 18.29 2.32
N LEU A 74 0.03 18.56 1.91
CA LEU A 74 -0.95 17.52 1.65
C LEU A 74 -0.55 16.65 0.44
N PRO A 75 -0.80 15.33 0.50
CA PRO A 75 -0.75 14.47 -0.68
C PRO A 75 -1.59 15.01 -1.84
N SER A 76 -1.10 14.84 -3.07
CA SER A 76 -1.69 15.42 -4.29
C SER A 76 -3.09 14.92 -4.62
N TYR A 77 -3.47 13.75 -4.09
CA TYR A 77 -4.74 13.09 -4.36
C TYR A 77 -5.92 13.61 -3.52
N TYR A 78 -5.69 14.47 -2.53
CA TYR A 78 -6.76 15.14 -1.80
C TYR A 78 -7.23 16.40 -2.55
N ARG A 79 -8.55 16.52 -2.76
CA ARG A 79 -9.18 17.67 -3.42
C ARG A 79 -10.15 18.38 -2.49
N ARG A 80 -10.22 19.71 -2.57
CA ARG A 80 -11.22 20.53 -1.85
C ARG A 80 -12.44 20.90 -2.70
N SER A 81 -12.26 20.93 -4.02
CA SER A 81 -13.23 21.42 -4.98
C SER A 81 -13.18 20.60 -6.26
N GLY A 82 -14.33 20.45 -6.91
CA GLY A 82 -14.49 19.68 -8.14
C GLY A 82 -15.78 18.89 -8.14
N ASN A 83 -16.06 18.21 -9.26
CA ASN A 83 -17.23 17.35 -9.37
C ASN A 83 -16.97 16.04 -8.63
N LYS A 84 -17.76 15.78 -7.58
CA LYS A 84 -17.76 14.51 -6.86
C LYS A 84 -18.61 13.49 -7.61
N LEU A 85 -18.08 12.29 -7.78
CA LEU A 85 -18.82 11.14 -8.28
C LEU A 85 -19.64 10.57 -7.12
N LYS A 86 -20.96 10.82 -7.15
CA LYS A 86 -21.86 10.40 -6.08
C LYS A 86 -21.91 8.87 -6.00
N ALA A 87 -21.79 8.33 -4.78
CA ALA A 87 -21.99 6.91 -4.51
C ALA A 87 -23.45 6.49 -4.73
N ILE A 88 -23.64 5.21 -5.08
CA ILE A 88 -24.97 4.60 -5.13
C ILE A 88 -25.51 4.51 -3.69
N ASP A 89 -26.64 5.17 -3.43
CA ASP A 89 -27.23 5.22 -2.08
C ASP A 89 -28.01 3.94 -1.75
N ASN A 90 -28.67 3.35 -2.75
CA ASN A 90 -29.50 2.15 -2.62
C ASN A 90 -29.35 1.26 -3.86
N LEU A 91 -29.37 -0.06 -3.63
CA LEU A 91 -29.31 -1.04 -4.71
C LEU A 91 -30.71 -1.35 -5.24
N ASP A 92 -30.93 -1.11 -6.53
CA ASP A 92 -32.22 -1.37 -7.19
C ASP A 92 -32.61 -2.86 -7.18
N ASN A 93 -33.91 -3.12 -7.27
CA ASN A 93 -34.45 -4.48 -7.27
C ASN A 93 -33.94 -5.34 -8.44
N GLU A 94 -33.54 -4.72 -9.56
CA GLU A 94 -32.95 -5.44 -10.69
C GLU A 94 -31.60 -6.07 -10.34
N TYR A 95 -30.71 -5.32 -9.68
CA TYR A 95 -29.44 -5.84 -9.20
C TYR A 95 -29.61 -6.92 -8.14
N LYS A 96 -30.63 -6.80 -7.26
CA LYS A 96 -30.96 -7.87 -6.29
C LYS A 96 -31.35 -9.18 -6.96
N LYS A 97 -32.06 -9.14 -8.10
CA LYS A 97 -32.34 -10.35 -8.91
C LYS A 97 -31.05 -10.94 -9.48
N LEU A 98 -30.05 -10.13 -9.83
CA LEU A 98 -28.77 -10.63 -10.32
C LEU A 98 -27.94 -11.29 -9.21
N ILE A 99 -28.02 -10.81 -7.97
CA ILE A 99 -27.42 -11.47 -6.80
C ILE A 99 -27.96 -12.91 -6.68
N THR A 100 -29.29 -13.11 -6.80
CA THR A 100 -29.88 -14.46 -6.79
C THR A 100 -29.43 -15.36 -7.95
N LYS A 101 -28.84 -14.78 -9.01
CA LYS A 101 -28.24 -15.50 -10.15
C LYS A 101 -26.74 -15.77 -9.97
N GLY A 102 -26.20 -15.55 -8.77
CA GLY A 102 -24.81 -15.85 -8.42
C GLY A 102 -23.82 -14.71 -8.63
N TYR A 103 -24.29 -13.47 -8.78
CA TYR A 103 -23.42 -12.29 -8.66
C TYR A 103 -23.12 -12.01 -7.17
N PRO A 104 -21.98 -11.37 -6.84
CA PRO A 104 -21.62 -11.09 -5.45
C PRO A 104 -22.71 -10.32 -4.70
N ASP A 105 -23.06 -10.72 -3.48
CA ASP A 105 -24.06 -9.99 -2.69
C ASP A 105 -23.46 -8.73 -2.07
N ILE A 106 -23.48 -7.63 -2.82
CA ILE A 106 -22.98 -6.32 -2.37
C ILE A 106 -24.00 -5.51 -1.58
N SER A 107 -25.17 -6.08 -1.27
CA SER A 107 -26.27 -5.40 -0.61
C SER A 107 -26.01 -5.18 0.89
N GLU A 108 -27.01 -4.65 1.60
CA GLU A 108 -26.95 -4.53 3.07
C GLU A 108 -26.88 -5.88 3.80
N ASN A 109 -27.28 -6.96 3.12
CA ASN A 109 -27.21 -8.33 3.63
C ASN A 109 -25.90 -9.04 3.24
N GLY A 110 -25.07 -8.40 2.43
CA GLY A 110 -23.76 -8.93 2.04
C GLY A 110 -22.89 -9.23 3.25
N LEU A 111 -22.17 -10.35 3.20
CA LEU A 111 -21.32 -10.81 4.31
C LEU A 111 -19.92 -10.21 4.24
N GLY A 112 -19.39 -9.83 5.41
CA GLY A 112 -18.02 -9.34 5.56
C GLY A 112 -17.70 -8.16 4.63
N PRO A 113 -16.65 -8.24 3.78
CA PRO A 113 -16.20 -7.14 2.93
C PRO A 113 -17.17 -6.80 1.78
N LEU A 114 -18.21 -7.61 1.56
CA LEU A 114 -19.26 -7.32 0.56
C LEU A 114 -20.39 -6.46 1.14
N ASN A 115 -20.50 -6.34 2.47
CA ASN A 115 -21.57 -5.57 3.09
C ASN A 115 -21.59 -4.13 2.58
N LYS A 116 -22.72 -3.71 2.00
CA LYS A 116 -22.90 -2.37 1.41
C LYS A 116 -21.85 -2.01 0.35
N GLY A 117 -21.26 -3.01 -0.31
CA GLY A 117 -20.25 -2.83 -1.35
C GLY A 117 -20.71 -1.94 -2.50
N PHE A 118 -22.03 -1.84 -2.76
CA PHE A 118 -22.57 -0.94 -3.78
C PHE A 118 -22.21 0.54 -3.54
N LYS A 119 -21.94 0.95 -2.30
CA LYS A 119 -21.58 2.33 -1.95
C LYS A 119 -20.18 2.75 -2.43
N THR A 120 -19.34 1.81 -2.85
CA THR A 120 -18.03 2.14 -3.44
C THR A 120 -18.15 2.57 -4.89
N PHE A 121 -19.31 2.36 -5.52
CA PHE A 121 -19.55 2.61 -6.94
C PHE A 121 -20.31 3.91 -7.19
N HIS A 122 -19.95 4.59 -8.27
CA HIS A 122 -20.72 5.67 -8.87
C HIS A 122 -21.74 5.14 -9.89
N ASP A 123 -21.30 4.20 -10.73
CA ASP A 123 -22.12 3.43 -11.65
C ASP A 123 -21.80 1.93 -11.46
N LEU A 124 -22.72 1.06 -11.87
CA LEU A 124 -22.64 -0.37 -11.58
C LEU A 124 -23.19 -1.19 -12.76
N ALA A 125 -22.38 -2.13 -13.24
CA ALA A 125 -22.76 -3.10 -14.25
C ALA A 125 -22.46 -4.52 -13.76
N ALA A 126 -23.37 -5.44 -14.07
CA ALA A 126 -23.11 -6.86 -13.94
C ALA A 126 -22.25 -7.32 -15.12
N THR A 127 -21.08 -7.87 -14.83
CA THR A 127 -20.14 -8.34 -15.85
C THR A 127 -19.75 -9.79 -15.60
N GLU A 128 -19.60 -10.54 -16.69
CA GLU A 128 -19.05 -11.90 -16.67
C GLU A 128 -17.65 -11.87 -17.27
N LEU A 129 -16.64 -12.24 -16.47
CA LEU A 129 -15.25 -12.28 -16.90
C LEU A 129 -14.93 -13.69 -17.43
N PRO A 130 -14.54 -13.82 -18.72
CA PRO A 130 -14.22 -15.12 -19.29
C PRO A 130 -12.89 -15.68 -18.75
N ALA A 131 -12.69 -16.98 -18.95
CA ALA A 131 -11.43 -17.67 -18.69
C ALA A 131 -10.22 -16.91 -19.28
N GLY A 132 -9.10 -16.94 -18.56
CA GLY A 132 -7.87 -16.25 -18.95
C GLY A 132 -7.84 -14.75 -18.61
N THR A 133 -8.97 -14.15 -18.21
CA THR A 133 -8.99 -12.74 -17.75
C THR A 133 -8.10 -12.60 -16.52
N LYS A 134 -7.24 -11.58 -16.51
CA LYS A 134 -6.33 -11.29 -15.40
C LYS A 134 -6.77 -10.05 -14.64
N LEU A 135 -6.84 -10.20 -13.33
CA LEU A 135 -7.15 -9.14 -12.38
C LEU A 135 -5.94 -8.84 -11.52
N ALA A 136 -5.84 -7.61 -11.06
CA ALA A 136 -4.86 -7.15 -10.08
C ALA A 136 -5.57 -6.62 -8.84
N ARG A 137 -4.94 -6.79 -7.68
CA ARG A 137 -5.36 -6.17 -6.44
C ARG A 137 -4.15 -5.65 -5.67
N VAL A 138 -4.19 -4.36 -5.35
CA VAL A 138 -3.19 -3.71 -4.50
C VAL A 138 -3.52 -4.00 -3.04
N ILE A 139 -2.51 -4.40 -2.28
CA ILE A 139 -2.64 -4.88 -0.91
C ILE A 139 -1.54 -4.32 -0.02
N ASP A 140 -1.81 -4.32 1.27
CA ASP A 140 -0.83 -4.12 2.33
C ASP A 140 -0.58 -5.44 3.08
N PRO A 141 0.42 -5.51 3.98
CA PRO A 141 0.73 -6.72 4.73
C PRO A 141 -0.45 -7.26 5.58
N LYS A 142 -1.40 -6.39 5.97
CA LYS A 142 -2.57 -6.76 6.79
C LYS A 142 -3.77 -7.23 5.96
N SER A 143 -3.75 -6.99 4.66
CA SER A 143 -4.84 -7.31 3.76
C SER A 143 -4.97 -8.82 3.56
N ALA A 144 -6.21 -9.31 3.49
CA ALA A 144 -6.47 -10.66 3.01
C ALA A 144 -6.42 -10.70 1.48
N ASP A 145 -5.74 -11.68 0.88
CA ASP A 145 -5.46 -11.76 -0.57
C ASP A 145 -6.74 -11.77 -1.42
N ASN A 146 -7.72 -12.58 -1.08
CA ASN A 146 -8.97 -12.77 -1.83
C ASN A 146 -10.10 -11.77 -1.46
N SER A 147 -9.81 -10.59 -0.92
CA SER A 147 -10.86 -9.60 -0.60
C SER A 147 -11.54 -9.03 -1.86
N THR A 148 -12.47 -8.11 -1.70
CA THR A 148 -13.51 -7.79 -2.70
C THR A 148 -13.08 -6.88 -3.84
N CYS A 149 -12.21 -5.89 -3.61
CA CYS A 149 -11.89 -4.86 -4.60
C CYS A 149 -10.69 -5.23 -5.48
N TRP A 150 -10.92 -5.36 -6.78
CA TRP A 150 -9.95 -5.69 -7.83
C TRP A 150 -10.01 -4.67 -8.96
N MET A 151 -9.05 -4.73 -9.86
CA MET A 151 -9.05 -4.03 -11.15
C MET A 151 -8.55 -4.97 -12.24
N ARG A 152 -8.77 -4.62 -13.50
CA ARG A 152 -8.14 -5.34 -14.63
C ARG A 152 -6.63 -5.13 -14.59
N ILE A 153 -5.85 -6.15 -14.95
CA ILE A 153 -4.38 -6.05 -14.90
C ILE A 153 -3.86 -4.91 -15.79
N GLU A 154 -4.52 -4.66 -16.93
CA GLU A 154 -4.14 -3.62 -17.88
C GLU A 154 -4.34 -2.22 -17.30
N GLU A 155 -5.31 -2.05 -16.40
CA GLU A 155 -5.52 -0.78 -15.70
C GLU A 155 -4.51 -0.59 -14.57
N PHE A 156 -4.09 -1.68 -13.91
CA PHE A 156 -3.02 -1.64 -12.93
C PHE A 156 -1.67 -1.26 -13.56
N GLU A 157 -1.34 -1.85 -14.72
CA GLU A 157 -0.06 -1.60 -15.41
C GLU A 157 0.08 -0.15 -15.91
N LYS A 158 -1.04 0.58 -16.06
CA LYS A 158 -1.05 2.01 -16.40
C LYS A 158 -0.74 2.91 -15.19
N LEU A 159 -0.84 2.40 -13.96
CA LEU A 159 -0.60 3.18 -12.76
C LEU A 159 0.90 3.37 -12.53
N THR A 160 1.30 4.63 -12.36
CA THR A 160 2.70 5.01 -12.20
C THR A 160 3.08 5.24 -10.74
N SER A 161 2.10 5.45 -9.84
CA SER A 161 2.37 5.79 -8.44
C SER A 161 1.23 5.43 -7.48
N ARG A 162 1.55 5.36 -6.17
CA ARG A 162 0.55 5.25 -5.09
C ARG A 162 -0.48 6.37 -5.17
N ALA A 163 -0.04 7.60 -5.38
CA ALA A 163 -0.91 8.77 -5.40
C ALA A 163 -1.96 8.66 -6.51
N GLU A 164 -1.53 8.24 -7.70
CA GLU A 164 -2.42 8.01 -8.84
C GLU A 164 -3.41 6.88 -8.55
N TRP A 165 -2.97 5.77 -7.95
CA TRP A 165 -3.84 4.69 -7.54
C TRP A 165 -4.91 5.16 -6.55
N ARG A 166 -4.52 5.88 -5.48
CA ARG A 166 -5.46 6.42 -4.49
C ARG A 166 -6.46 7.38 -5.14
N GLU A 167 -5.98 8.31 -5.96
CA GLU A 167 -6.83 9.29 -6.65
C GLU A 167 -7.85 8.60 -7.54
N LYS A 168 -7.44 7.65 -8.38
CA LYS A 168 -8.28 6.98 -9.38
C LYS A 168 -9.27 5.99 -8.78
N TYR A 169 -8.86 5.24 -7.75
CA TYR A 169 -9.67 4.18 -7.14
C TYR A 169 -10.31 4.59 -5.80
N ALA A 170 -10.14 5.85 -5.40
CA ALA A 170 -10.70 6.43 -4.18
C ALA A 170 -10.40 5.61 -2.91
N VAL A 171 -9.17 5.12 -2.77
CA VAL A 171 -8.79 4.27 -1.64
C VAL A 171 -8.28 5.14 -0.49
N LEU A 172 -8.98 5.12 0.65
CA LEU A 172 -8.54 5.78 1.88
C LEU A 172 -7.30 5.10 2.47
N THR A 173 -6.42 5.87 3.09
CA THR A 173 -5.25 5.32 3.81
C THR A 173 -5.70 4.38 4.93
N GLY A 174 -6.76 4.76 5.65
CA GLY A 174 -7.34 3.94 6.71
C GLY A 174 -7.81 2.55 6.25
N TRP A 175 -8.05 2.37 4.95
CA TRP A 175 -8.57 1.12 4.38
C TRP A 175 -7.49 0.18 3.86
N ASN A 176 -6.41 0.71 3.30
CA ASN A 176 -5.32 -0.08 2.73
C ASN A 176 -4.04 0.75 2.67
N GLY A 177 -2.95 0.25 3.24
CA GLY A 177 -1.64 0.89 3.25
C GLY A 177 -1.00 0.98 1.87
N ASN A 178 -1.18 -0.04 1.01
CA ASN A 178 -0.43 -0.36 -0.22
C ASN A 178 0.88 -1.15 -0.02
N GLY A 179 1.62 -1.32 -1.12
CA GLY A 179 3.02 -1.78 -1.14
C GLY A 179 3.21 -3.05 -1.96
N GLU A 180 2.20 -3.91 -1.95
CA GLU A 180 2.18 -5.17 -2.69
C GLU A 180 0.99 -5.22 -3.64
N TYR A 181 1.05 -6.13 -4.61
CA TYR A 181 -0.09 -6.53 -5.39
C TYR A 181 -0.06 -8.02 -5.64
N ILE A 182 -1.24 -8.56 -5.89
CA ILE A 182 -1.43 -9.94 -6.36
C ILE A 182 -2.22 -9.90 -7.66
N THR A 183 -2.11 -10.97 -8.42
CA THR A 183 -2.91 -11.17 -9.62
C THR A 183 -3.77 -12.43 -9.49
N TYR A 184 -4.97 -12.40 -10.04
CA TYR A 184 -5.83 -13.56 -10.19
C TYR A 184 -6.12 -13.79 -11.67
N THR A 185 -6.03 -15.05 -12.12
CA THR A 185 -6.41 -15.42 -13.49
C THR A 185 -7.68 -16.26 -13.43
N VAL A 186 -8.72 -15.86 -14.16
CA VAL A 186 -9.96 -16.65 -14.25
C VAL A 186 -9.62 -18.04 -14.82
N PRO A 187 -9.94 -19.15 -14.11
CA PRO A 187 -9.57 -20.48 -14.53
C PRO A 187 -10.17 -20.88 -15.88
N GLU A 188 -9.49 -21.78 -16.59
CA GLU A 188 -10.02 -22.38 -17.82
C GLU A 188 -11.38 -23.04 -17.59
N GLY A 189 -12.28 -22.88 -18.56
CA GLY A 189 -13.65 -23.40 -18.50
C GLY A 189 -14.54 -22.74 -17.44
N LYS A 190 -14.08 -21.70 -16.74
CA LYS A 190 -14.87 -20.94 -15.77
C LYS A 190 -15.17 -19.53 -16.27
N THR A 191 -16.22 -18.95 -15.70
CA THR A 191 -16.60 -17.56 -15.89
C THR A 191 -16.83 -16.96 -14.52
N LEU A 192 -16.20 -15.81 -14.25
CA LEU A 192 -16.31 -15.13 -12.97
C LEU A 192 -17.36 -14.02 -13.06
N LYS A 193 -18.44 -14.14 -12.30
CA LYS A 193 -19.47 -13.10 -12.16
C LYS A 193 -19.00 -12.03 -11.20
N VAL A 194 -19.01 -10.78 -11.67
CA VAL A 194 -18.49 -9.62 -10.93
C VAL A 194 -19.38 -8.41 -11.10
N TRP A 195 -19.16 -7.43 -10.23
CA TRP A 195 -19.67 -6.08 -10.42
C TRP A 195 -18.55 -5.19 -10.93
N GLU A 196 -18.79 -4.46 -12.02
CA GLU A 196 -17.82 -3.54 -12.63
C GLU A 196 -18.43 -2.14 -12.73
N GLY A 197 -17.65 -1.12 -12.42
CA GLY A 197 -18.14 0.26 -12.44
C GLY A 197 -17.15 1.25 -11.85
N LYS A 198 -17.39 2.53 -12.05
CA LYS A 198 -16.50 3.61 -11.61
C LYS A 198 -16.52 3.74 -10.09
N ALA A 199 -15.35 3.97 -9.50
CA ALA A 199 -15.23 4.32 -8.10
C ALA A 199 -15.90 5.66 -7.79
N ALA A 200 -16.79 5.67 -6.80
CA ALA A 200 -17.35 6.89 -6.25
C ALA A 200 -16.29 7.66 -5.47
N SER A 201 -16.45 8.98 -5.42
CA SER A 201 -15.60 9.83 -4.59
C SER A 201 -15.75 9.46 -3.11
N GLN A 202 -14.63 9.45 -2.38
CA GLN A 202 -14.63 9.23 -0.93
C GLN A 202 -14.40 10.54 -0.19
N GLU A 203 -15.36 10.92 0.65
CA GLU A 203 -15.23 12.07 1.53
C GLU A 203 -14.32 11.72 2.71
N ILE A 204 -13.50 12.69 3.14
CA ILE A 204 -12.66 12.52 4.31
C ILE A 204 -13.39 13.12 5.51
N ASP A 205 -13.83 12.25 6.43
CA ASP A 205 -14.51 12.61 7.67
C ASP A 205 -13.82 13.77 8.38
N GLU A 206 -14.61 14.69 8.94
CA GLU A 206 -14.13 15.87 9.68
C GLU A 206 -13.30 16.87 8.87
N THR A 207 -13.29 16.79 7.54
CA THR A 207 -12.56 17.73 6.68
C THR A 207 -13.38 18.20 5.49
N VAL A 208 -12.87 19.19 4.77
CA VAL A 208 -13.44 19.67 3.49
C VAL A 208 -12.87 18.92 2.27
N TYR A 209 -12.04 17.90 2.50
CA TYR A 209 -11.32 17.19 1.43
C TYR A 209 -12.03 15.90 1.03
N TYR A 210 -11.77 15.46 -0.18
CA TYR A 210 -12.23 14.18 -0.71
C TYR A 210 -11.18 13.58 -1.68
N ILE A 211 -11.29 12.29 -1.94
CA ILE A 211 -10.54 11.59 -2.99
C ILE A 211 -11.48 11.36 -4.19
N PRO A 212 -11.11 11.80 -5.42
CA PRO A 212 -12.02 11.82 -6.57
C PRO A 212 -12.61 10.48 -7.01
N GLY A 213 -11.81 9.43 -7.11
CA GLY A 213 -12.23 8.19 -7.75
C GLY A 213 -12.38 8.33 -9.27
N GLY A 214 -13.23 7.46 -9.84
CA GLY A 214 -13.63 7.50 -11.24
C GLY A 214 -13.00 6.45 -12.15
N ALA A 215 -11.97 5.73 -11.70
CA ALA A 215 -11.51 4.53 -12.42
C ALA A 215 -12.47 3.37 -12.22
N VAL A 216 -12.50 2.46 -13.20
CA VAL A 216 -13.32 1.26 -13.17
C VAL A 216 -12.72 0.27 -12.15
N GLN A 217 -13.48 -0.02 -11.10
CA GLN A 217 -13.17 -1.07 -10.14
C GLN A 217 -14.04 -2.30 -10.41
N ILE A 218 -13.56 -3.44 -9.92
CA ILE A 218 -14.26 -4.72 -9.99
C ILE A 218 -14.47 -5.23 -8.57
N VAL A 219 -15.72 -5.55 -8.21
CA VAL A 219 -16.03 -6.26 -6.97
C VAL A 219 -16.32 -7.72 -7.28
N VAL A 220 -15.55 -8.60 -6.64
CA VAL A 220 -15.68 -10.06 -6.72
C VAL A 220 -16.12 -10.61 -5.36
N ASP A 221 -16.78 -11.77 -5.37
CA ASP A 221 -17.01 -12.52 -4.14
C ASP A 221 -15.73 -13.28 -3.73
N PRO A 222 -15.19 -13.07 -2.52
CA PRO A 222 -14.04 -13.81 -2.01
C PRO A 222 -14.18 -15.34 -2.09
N LYS A 223 -15.41 -15.88 -2.03
CA LYS A 223 -15.70 -17.31 -2.13
C LYS A 223 -15.55 -17.85 -3.55
N HIS A 224 -15.67 -17.00 -4.56
CA HIS A 224 -15.53 -17.41 -5.97
C HIS A 224 -14.06 -17.44 -6.43
N LEU A 225 -13.12 -16.97 -5.59
CA LEU A 225 -11.70 -16.98 -5.90
C LEU A 225 -11.03 -18.27 -5.45
N GLU A 226 -10.25 -18.86 -6.36
CA GLU A 226 -9.48 -20.08 -6.11
C GLU A 226 -8.03 -19.76 -5.81
N ARG A 227 -7.53 -20.27 -4.69
CA ARG A 227 -6.17 -19.99 -4.23
C ARG A 227 -5.08 -20.43 -5.21
N SER A 228 -5.31 -21.51 -5.95
CA SER A 228 -4.38 -22.01 -7.00
C SER A 228 -4.21 -21.04 -8.18
N HIS A 229 -5.13 -20.09 -8.35
CA HIS A 229 -5.14 -19.11 -9.44
C HIS A 229 -4.75 -17.70 -8.99
N ILE A 230 -4.42 -17.52 -7.71
CA ILE A 230 -3.82 -16.30 -7.18
C ILE A 230 -2.29 -16.42 -7.24
N SER A 231 -1.62 -15.38 -7.72
CA SER A 231 -0.16 -15.31 -7.70
C SER A 231 0.38 -15.10 -6.28
N GLY A 232 1.66 -15.38 -6.08
CA GLY A 232 2.37 -14.81 -4.92
C GLY A 232 2.28 -13.28 -4.92
N ARG A 233 2.39 -12.68 -3.72
CA ARG A 233 2.49 -11.23 -3.56
C ARG A 233 3.73 -10.70 -4.27
N LYS A 234 3.58 -9.59 -4.99
CA LYS A 234 4.63 -8.92 -5.76
C LYS A 234 4.74 -7.47 -5.29
N PRO A 235 5.93 -6.86 -5.27
CA PRO A 235 6.06 -5.46 -4.91
C PRO A 235 5.44 -4.58 -6.00
N THR A 236 4.70 -3.55 -5.59
CA THR A 236 4.22 -2.50 -6.52
C THR A 236 5.34 -1.58 -6.99
N ASN A 237 6.46 -1.55 -6.26
CA ASN A 237 7.54 -0.57 -6.39
C ASN A 237 7.12 0.88 -6.05
N TRP A 238 5.97 1.08 -5.40
CA TRP A 238 5.49 2.41 -4.95
C TRP A 238 5.83 2.73 -3.48
N GLY A 239 6.48 1.80 -2.76
CA GLY A 239 6.70 1.89 -1.31
C GLY A 239 5.46 1.61 -0.46
N TYR A 240 5.61 1.56 0.88
CA TYR A 240 4.59 1.15 1.86
C TYR A 240 4.00 2.28 2.75
N GLY A 241 4.55 3.49 2.74
CA GLY A 241 4.18 4.56 3.68
C GLY A 241 3.57 5.79 3.00
N GLU A 242 2.57 6.43 3.63
CA GLU A 242 1.94 7.67 3.12
C GLU A 242 2.86 8.87 3.03
N ILE A 243 3.88 8.88 3.89
CA ILE A 243 5.00 9.78 3.79
C ILE A 243 5.92 9.16 2.75
N ASN A 244 5.97 9.77 1.56
CA ASN A 244 6.97 9.44 0.55
C ASN A 244 8.36 9.74 1.12
N TYR A 245 8.95 8.77 1.78
CA TYR A 245 10.39 8.80 1.99
C TYR A 245 11.15 8.28 0.76
N GLN A 246 10.45 7.77 -0.26
CA GLN A 246 11.04 7.47 -1.56
C GLN A 246 11.35 8.72 -2.40
N ASP A 247 10.65 9.85 -2.20
CA ASP A 247 11.05 11.15 -2.79
C ASP A 247 12.33 11.72 -2.12
N ASN A 248 12.76 11.14 -0.99
CA ASN A 248 13.97 11.48 -0.24
C ASN A 248 15.01 10.34 -0.16
N GLY A 249 14.85 9.26 -0.93
CA GLY A 249 15.85 8.18 -1.01
C GLY A 249 16.02 7.34 0.27
N ILE A 250 14.93 6.99 0.93
CA ILE A 250 14.94 6.08 2.10
C ILE A 250 14.21 4.79 1.71
N THR A 251 14.95 3.70 1.80
CA THR A 251 14.46 2.33 1.67
C THR A 251 14.31 1.79 3.09
N TYR A 252 13.17 1.17 3.41
CA TYR A 252 12.95 0.51 4.68
C TYR A 252 14.02 -0.58 4.93
N LEU A 253 14.99 -0.30 5.81
CA LEU A 253 15.89 -1.31 6.38
C LEU A 253 15.18 -1.97 7.56
N GLY A 254 14.81 -3.24 7.40
CA GLY A 254 14.05 -4.01 8.40
C GLY A 254 12.80 -4.71 7.87
N VAL A 255 12.53 -4.66 6.56
CA VAL A 255 11.49 -5.50 5.95
C VAL A 255 11.94 -6.97 6.05
N PRO A 256 11.14 -7.87 6.67
CA PRO A 256 11.48 -9.27 6.71
C PRO A 256 11.68 -9.81 5.29
N ASP A 257 12.70 -10.65 5.12
CA ASP A 257 12.98 -11.33 3.87
C ASP A 257 11.71 -12.03 3.33
N LEU A 258 11.50 -11.94 2.02
CA LEU A 258 10.35 -12.52 1.32
C LEU A 258 10.39 -14.05 1.40
N THR A 259 9.93 -14.62 2.51
CA THR A 259 9.72 -16.06 2.63
C THR A 259 8.42 -16.44 1.93
N LYS A 260 8.46 -16.75 0.63
CA LYS A 260 7.42 -17.52 -0.11
C LYS A 260 5.97 -17.31 0.41
N ASN A 261 5.42 -16.10 0.36
CA ASN A 261 4.17 -15.79 1.07
C ASN A 261 2.95 -15.74 0.13
N ILE A 262 2.16 -16.82 0.12
CA ILE A 262 0.72 -16.66 -0.05
C ILE A 262 0.22 -16.06 1.27
N GLY A 263 -0.39 -14.89 1.23
CA GLY A 263 -0.77 -14.10 2.40
C GLY A 263 -2.04 -14.59 3.10
N ASN A 264 -2.55 -13.75 4.00
CA ASN A 264 -3.79 -14.00 4.74
C ASN A 264 -4.96 -14.28 3.78
N TRP A 265 -5.77 -15.31 4.03
CA TRP A 265 -6.91 -15.67 3.19
C TRP A 265 -8.22 -15.39 3.93
N PHE A 266 -9.09 -14.58 3.34
CA PHE A 266 -10.39 -14.25 3.90
C PHE A 266 -11.28 -15.49 3.90
N LYS A 267 -11.73 -15.88 5.09
CA LYS A 267 -12.70 -16.96 5.32
C LYS A 267 -13.98 -16.36 5.86
N ILE A 268 -15.09 -16.53 5.13
CA ILE A 268 -16.41 -16.24 5.68
C ILE A 268 -16.70 -17.33 6.70
N LYS A 269 -16.95 -16.97 7.96
CA LYS A 269 -17.49 -17.92 8.94
C LYS A 269 -18.91 -18.25 8.50
N GLU A 270 -19.16 -19.50 8.17
CA GLU A 270 -20.52 -20.00 8.01
C GLU A 270 -21.11 -20.14 9.42
N GLU A 271 -22.25 -19.48 9.66
CA GLU A 271 -23.10 -19.71 10.83
C GLU A 271 -23.96 -20.97 10.61
#